data_AF-A0A5A7NGT0-F1
#
_entry.id   AF-A0A5A7NGT0-F1
#
_cell.length_a   1.000
_cell.length_b   1.000
_cell.length_c   1.000
_cell.angle_alpha   90.00
_cell.angle_beta   90.00
_cell.angle_gamma   90.00
#
_symmetry.space_group_name_H-M   'P 1'
#
loop_
_entity.id
_entity.type
_entity.pdbx_description
1 polymer ?
#
loop_
_entity_poly.entity_id
_entity_poly.type
_entity_poly.pdbx_seq_one_letter_code
_entity_poly.pdbx_strand_id
1 'polypeptide(L)' 'MGVETLAAALSEPRDAIEDIIEPYLIQRGLVQRTPRGRLLTPAAYSHLGLVAPSASGRDLFSDEEQDI' A
#
# COMPACT_ATOMS: atom_id res chain seq x y z
N MET A 1 7.83 7.80 -6.50
CA MET A 1 6.47 8.28 -6.77
C MET A 1 5.52 8.08 -5.59
N GLY A 2 5.15 6.86 -5.18
CA GLY A 2 4.07 6.67 -4.19
C GLY A 2 4.34 7.25 -2.78
N VAL A 3 5.56 7.11 -2.24
CA VAL A 3 5.90 7.67 -0.92
C VAL A 3 6.03 9.20 -0.94
N GLU A 4 6.45 9.77 -2.06
CA GLU A 4 6.59 11.22 -2.23
C GLU A 4 5.22 11.90 -2.19
N THR A 5 4.19 11.27 -2.80
CA THR A 5 2.81 11.73 -2.70
C THR A 5 2.27 11.65 -1.27
N LEU A 6 2.58 10.57 -0.54
CA LEU A 6 2.16 10.42 0.87
C LEU A 6 2.86 11.43 1.78
N ALA A 7 4.16 11.64 1.59
CA ALA A 7 4.96 12.63 2.31
C ALA A 7 4.38 14.04 2.11
N ALA A 8 4.06 14.41 0.86
CA ALA A 8 3.42 15.69 0.55
C ALA A 8 2.02 15.83 1.19
N ALA A 9 1.21 14.76 1.17
CA ALA A 9 -0.12 14.77 1.76
C ALA A 9 -0.10 14.87 3.29
N LEU A 10 0.90 14.29 3.94
CA LEU A 10 1.05 14.30 5.41
C LEU A 10 1.89 15.48 5.93
N SER A 11 2.48 16.28 5.03
CA SER A 11 3.46 17.33 5.38
C SER A 11 4.64 16.81 6.21
N GLU A 12 5.02 15.54 6.00
CA GLU A 12 6.12 14.86 6.69
C GLU A 12 7.25 14.59 5.69
N PRO A 13 8.53 14.62 6.12
CA PRO A 13 9.63 14.27 5.24
C PRO A 13 9.55 12.79 4.88
N ARG A 14 9.88 12.46 3.63
CA ARG A 14 9.91 11.09 3.12
C ARG A 14 10.71 10.16 4.04
N ASP A 15 11.85 10.64 4.52
CA ASP A 15 12.76 9.87 5.36
C ASP A 15 12.09 9.47 6.68
N ALA A 16 11.27 10.34 7.29
CA ALA A 16 10.51 9.97 8.48
C ALA A 16 9.48 8.86 8.20
N ILE A 17 8.83 8.89 7.03
CA ILE A 17 7.91 7.83 6.64
C ILE A 17 8.67 6.50 6.46
N GLU A 18 9.81 6.51 5.77
CA GLU A 18 10.53 5.27 5.43
C GLU A 18 11.35 4.71 6.59
N ASP A 19 11.91 5.56 7.44
CA ASP A 19 12.84 5.17 8.50
C ASP A 19 12.17 5.01 9.86
N ILE A 20 10.99 5.62 10.07
CA ILE A 20 10.29 5.60 11.36
C ILE A 20 8.90 4.97 11.23
N ILE A 21 8.06 5.47 10.33
CA ILE A 21 6.65 5.05 10.26
C ILE A 21 6.51 3.65 9.66
N GLU A 22 7.15 3.39 8.51
CA GLU A 22 7.04 2.10 7.82
C GLU A 22 7.54 0.93 8.67
N PRO A 23 8.70 0.99 9.36
CA PRO A 23 9.15 -0.08 10.23
C PRO A 23 8.13 -0.42 11.32
N TYR A 24 7.50 0.60 11.91
CA TYR A 24 6.46 0.39 12.91
C TYR A 24 5.23 -0.29 12.33
N LEU A 25 4.71 0.20 11.19
CA LEU A 25 3.53 -0.37 10.55
C LEU A 25 3.75 -1.79 10.03
N ILE A 26 4.96 -2.10 9.55
CA ILE A 26 5.36 -3.44 9.13
C ILE A 26 5.44 -4.37 10.34
N GLN A 27 6.06 -3.95 11.44
CA GLN A 27 6.13 -4.75 12.67
C GLN A 27 4.76 -5.04 13.27
N ARG A 28 3.82 -4.10 13.18
CA ARG A 28 2.43 -4.28 13.61
C ARG A 28 1.60 -5.12 12.64
N GLY A 29 2.17 -5.51 11.51
CA GLY A 29 1.49 -6.31 10.47
C GLY A 29 0.41 -5.53 9.74
N LEU A 30 0.51 -4.20 9.67
CA LEU A 30 -0.48 -3.31 9.05
C LEU A 30 -0.15 -2.98 7.59
N VAL A 31 1.14 -2.87 7.27
CA VAL A 31 1.62 -2.54 5.92
C VAL A 31 2.62 -3.59 5.45
N GLN A 32 2.59 -3.91 4.16
CA GLN A 32 3.57 -4.77 3.49
C GLN A 32 4.21 -4.03 2.31
N ARG A 33 5.54 -4.13 2.17
CA ARG A 33 6.27 -3.67 0.99
C ARG A 33 6.15 -4.68 -0.15
N THR A 34 5.91 -4.20 -1.36
CA THR A 34 5.83 -4.99 -2.59
C THR A 34 6.63 -4.29 -3.69
N PRO A 35 7.06 -5.00 -4.76
CA PRO A 35 7.76 -4.37 -5.89
C PRO A 35 6.94 -3.26 -6.57
N ARG A 36 5.60 -3.31 -6.45
CA ARG A 36 4.67 -2.32 -7.03
C ARG A 36 4.32 -1.18 -6.07
N GLY A 37 4.69 -1.25 -4.79
CA GLY A 37 4.37 -0.23 -3.79
C GLY A 37 4.09 -0.77 -2.38
N ARG A 38 3.27 -0.04 -1.62
CA ARG A 38 2.85 -0.43 -0.26
C ARG A 38 1.43 -0.98 -0.31
N LEU A 39 1.19 -2.08 0.38
CA LEU A 39 -0.11 -2.74 0.44
C LEU A 39 -0.58 -2.81 1.90
N LEU A 40 -1.84 -2.44 2.14
CA LEU A 40 -2.48 -2.55 3.46
C LEU A 40 -2.91 -4.00 3.68
N THR A 41 -2.58 -4.54 4.85
CA THR A 41 -3.01 -5.89 5.24
C THR A 41 -4.47 -5.89 5.67
N PRO A 42 -5.13 -7.06 5.74
CA PRO A 42 -6.48 -7.17 6.30
C PRO A 42 -6.57 -6.60 7.73
N ALA A 43 -5.52 -6.75 8.53
CA ALA A 43 -5.44 -6.19 9.88
C ALA A 43 -5.47 -4.65 9.87
N ALA A 44 -4.85 -4.00 8.87
CA ALA A 44 -4.92 -2.55 8.72
C ALA A 44 -6.30 -2.06 8.33
N TYR A 45 -6.98 -2.74 7.40
CA TYR A 45 -8.36 -2.41 7.06
C TYR A 45 -9.26 -2.48 8.30
N SER A 46 -9.15 -3.57 9.08
CA SER A 46 -9.88 -3.71 10.35
C SER A 46 -9.51 -2.62 11.36
N HIS A 47 -8.23 -2.24 11.47
CA HIS A 47 -7.77 -1.19 12.37
C HIS A 47 -8.31 0.20 12.00
N LEU A 48 -8.48 0.46 10.69
CA LEU A 48 -9.06 1.68 10.15
C LEU A 48 -10.61 1.66 10.16
N GLY A 49 -11.23 0.55 10.56
CA GLY A 49 -12.69 0.37 10.48
C GLY A 49 -13.21 0.28 9.04
N LEU A 50 -12.34 -0.05 8.09
CA LEU A 50 -12.66 -0.16 6.68
C LEU A 50 -12.92 -1.63 6.30
N VAL A 51 -13.85 -1.84 5.36
CA VAL A 51 -14.03 -3.15 4.74
C VAL A 51 -12.89 -3.36 3.76
N ALA A 52 -12.06 -4.39 4.00
CA ALA A 52 -11.02 -4.76 3.06
C ALA A 52 -11.65 -5.01 1.68
N PRO A 53 -11.06 -4.50 0.58
CA PRO A 53 -11.58 -4.76 -0.75
C PRO A 53 -11.61 -6.28 -0.95
N SER A 54 -12.79 -6.83 -1.22
CA SER A 54 -12.92 -8.23 -1.60
C SER A 54 -12.02 -8.46 -2.81
N ALA A 55 -11.22 -9.53 -2.79
CA ALA A 55 -10.40 -9.96 -3.94
C ALA A 55 -11.26 -10.45 -5.13
N SER A 56 -12.46 -9.90 -5.30
CA SER A 56 -13.38 -10.16 -6.37
C SER A 56 -13.16 -9.13 -7.48
N GLY A 57 -12.18 -9.41 -8.33
CA GLY A 57 -12.15 -8.93 -9.71
C GLY A 57 -11.66 -7.51 -9.92
N ARG A 58 -10.36 -7.37 -10.24
CA ARG A 58 -9.92 -7.33 -11.63
C ARG A 58 -8.39 -7.26 -11.62
N ASP A 59 -7.77 -8.28 -12.17
CA ASP A 59 -6.48 -8.09 -12.81
C ASP A 59 -6.75 -7.19 -14.03
N LEU A 60 -6.66 -5.87 -13.82
CA LEU A 60 -7.00 -4.83 -14.81
C LEU A 60 -6.02 -4.82 -16.00
N PHE A 61 -5.04 -5.72 -16.01
CA PHE A 61 -3.92 -5.73 -16.94
C PHE A 61 -3.64 -7.13 -17.53
N SER A 62 -4.55 -8.10 -17.40
CA SER A 62 -4.34 -9.46 -17.93
C SER A 62 -4.81 -9.68 -19.37
N ASP A 63 -5.36 -8.67 -20.05
CA ASP A 63 -6.05 -8.83 -21.35
C ASP A 63 -5.30 -8.27 -22.58
N GLU A 64 -4.05 -7.77 -22.49
CA GLU A 64 -3.37 -7.10 -23.63
C GLU A 64 -2.20 -7.87 -24.29
N GLU A 65 -2.04 -9.19 -24.08
CA GLU A 65 -0.93 -9.95 -24.70
C GLU A 65 -1.37 -11.11 -25.62
N GLN A 66 -2.58 -11.08 -26.19
CA GLN A 66 -3.00 -12.01 -27.25
C GLN A 66 -3.58 -11.27 -28.46
N ASP A 67 -2.76 -10.45 -29.12
CA ASP A 67 -2.87 -10.22 -30.57
C ASP A 67 -1.55 -9.61 -31.09
N ILE A 68 -0.67 -10.47 -31.63
CA ILE A 68 0.24 -10.32 -32.79
C ILE A 68 1.03 -11.61 -32.97
#